data_AF-A0A259B7Z7-F1
#
_entry.id   AF-A0A259B7Z7-F1
#
_cell.length_a   1.000
_cell.length_b   1.000
_cell.length_c   1.000
_cell.angle_alpha   90.00
_cell.angle_beta   90.00
_cell.angle_gamma   90.00
#
_symmetry.space_group_name_H-M   'P 1'
#
loop_
_entity.id
_entity.type
_entity.pdbx_description
1 polymer ?
#
loop_
_entity_poly.entity_id
_entity_poly.type
_entity_poly.pdbx_seq_one_letter_code
_entity_poly.pdbx_strand_id
1 'polypeptide(L)'
;MQLVTHNTGTESFSITQGLHTYLKVGDTRSVVIRGLEGGYYLDKLKGFARTQQDDVITINGALDRIYFGTSHAIEIEDTEFNRLILVEKEGSHSTVVWNPDENVPAGMRPDESRHMVCVEAVNAADDTVSIAPGARKILGTTLSVRQLG
;
A
#
# COMPACT_ATOMS: atom_id res chain seq x y z
N MET A 1 -11.67 4.15 6.14
CA MET A 1 -10.91 4.66 7.31
C MET A 1 -10.23 5.95 6.91
N GLN A 2 -10.19 6.94 7.80
CA GLN A 2 -9.50 8.21 7.56
C GLN A 2 -8.62 8.56 8.76
N LEU A 3 -7.41 9.05 8.48
CA LEU A 3 -6.51 9.71 9.42
C LEU A 3 -6.55 11.20 9.13
N VAL A 4 -6.78 12.02 10.15
CA VAL A 4 -6.77 13.48 10.02
C VAL A 4 -5.70 14.06 10.91
N THR A 5 -4.72 14.74 10.32
CA THR A 5 -3.70 15.49 11.05
C THR A 5 -4.08 16.97 11.02
N HIS A 6 -4.17 17.58 12.19
CA HIS A 6 -4.47 19.00 12.36
C HIS A 6 -3.26 19.72 12.97
N ASN A 7 -2.74 20.73 12.28
CA ASN A 7 -1.70 21.58 12.85
C ASN A 7 -2.33 22.64 13.76
N THR A 8 -2.23 22.43 15.08
CA THR A 8 -2.71 23.39 16.10
C THR A 8 -1.65 24.40 16.53
N GLY A 9 -0.46 24.36 15.91
CA GLY A 9 0.64 25.28 16.19
C GLY A 9 0.60 26.53 15.31
N THR A 10 1.67 27.32 15.41
CA THR A 10 1.83 28.59 14.68
C THR A 10 2.84 28.52 13.53
N GLU A 11 3.50 27.38 13.34
CA GLU A 11 4.48 27.15 12.27
C GLU A 11 4.08 25.95 11.40
N SER A 12 4.47 25.98 10.12
CA SER A 12 4.29 24.85 9.21
C SER A 12 5.21 23.71 9.58
N PHE A 13 4.76 22.47 9.42
CA PHE A 13 5.60 21.28 9.50
C PHE A 13 5.30 20.32 8.35
N SER A 14 6.24 19.42 8.07
CA SER A 14 6.08 18.37 7.06
C SER A 14 6.03 16.99 7.72
N ILE A 15 5.18 16.12 7.19
CA ILE A 15 5.04 14.73 7.67
C ILE A 15 5.12 13.73 6.51
N THR A 16 5.50 12.51 6.88
CA THR A 16 5.09 11.28 6.20
C THR A 16 3.99 10.62 7.03
N GLN A 17 3.11 9.86 6.39
CA GLN A 17 2.00 9.18 7.07
C GLN A 17 1.56 7.96 6.27
N GLY A 18 0.87 7.02 6.92
CA GLY A 18 0.45 5.78 6.27
C GLY A 18 -0.71 5.08 6.98
N LEU A 19 -1.57 4.44 6.20
CA LEU A 19 -2.56 3.48 6.67
C LEU A 19 -2.10 2.07 6.27
N HIS A 20 -1.38 1.42 7.19
CA HIS A 20 -0.73 0.12 6.98
C HIS A 20 -1.77 -1.01 6.94
N THR A 21 -2.41 -1.18 5.80
CA THR A 21 -3.61 -2.01 5.66
C THR A 21 -3.21 -3.45 5.32
N TYR A 22 -3.36 -4.35 6.29
CA TYR A 22 -3.15 -5.79 6.15
C TYR A 22 -4.41 -6.45 5.60
N LEU A 23 -4.36 -6.92 4.36
CA LEU A 23 -5.49 -7.58 3.70
C LEU A 23 -5.31 -9.08 3.77
N LYS A 24 -6.25 -9.77 4.42
CA LYS A 24 -6.32 -11.23 4.38
C LYS A 24 -6.56 -11.67 2.93
N VAL A 25 -5.86 -12.70 2.47
CA VAL A 25 -6.04 -13.36 1.15
C VAL A 25 -5.98 -14.88 1.31
N GLY A 26 -6.46 -15.64 0.32
CA GLY A 26 -6.45 -17.10 0.38
C GLY A 26 -5.05 -17.69 0.25
N ASP A 27 -4.29 -17.26 -0.75
CA ASP A 27 -2.88 -17.60 -0.92
C ASP A 27 -2.20 -16.49 -1.72
N THR A 28 -1.15 -15.87 -1.18
CA THR A 28 -0.42 -14.80 -1.87
C THR A 28 0.09 -15.19 -3.25
N ARG A 29 0.40 -16.47 -3.48
CA ARG A 29 0.87 -16.97 -4.78
C ARG A 29 -0.21 -16.97 -5.86
N SER A 30 -1.48 -16.94 -5.45
CA SER A 30 -2.66 -16.88 -6.34
C SER A 30 -3.18 -15.46 -6.55
N VAL A 31 -2.64 -14.48 -5.83
CA VAL A 31 -3.11 -13.10 -5.85
C VAL A 31 -2.50 -12.34 -7.02
N VAL A 32 -3.33 -11.59 -7.73
CA VAL A 32 -2.93 -10.63 -8.76
C VAL A 32 -3.30 -9.22 -8.31
N ILE A 33 -2.33 -8.31 -8.31
CA ILE A 33 -2.55 -6.89 -7.94
C ILE A 33 -2.39 -6.01 -9.17
N ARG A 34 -3.39 -5.15 -9.42
CA ARG A 34 -3.50 -4.26 -10.58
C ARG A 34 -3.62 -2.79 -10.17
N GLY A 35 -3.36 -1.89 -11.10
CA GLY A 35 -3.43 -0.43 -10.92
C GLY A 35 -2.06 0.22 -10.63
N LEU A 36 -0.96 -0.52 -10.84
CA LEU A 36 0.41 -0.08 -10.60
C LEU A 36 1.33 -0.25 -11.83
N GLU A 37 0.80 -0.84 -12.90
CA GLU A 37 1.47 -1.07 -14.18
C GLU A 37 1.81 0.27 -14.86
N GLY A 38 2.95 0.32 -15.54
CA GLY A 38 3.51 1.53 -16.16
C GLY A 38 4.10 2.55 -15.17
N GLY A 39 3.91 2.33 -13.86
CA GLY A 39 4.46 3.18 -12.80
C GLY A 39 5.91 2.87 -12.44
N TYR A 40 6.47 3.65 -11.52
CA TYR A 40 7.77 3.40 -10.90
C TYR A 40 7.62 3.15 -9.41
N TYR A 41 8.52 2.32 -8.87
CA TYR A 41 8.65 2.09 -7.44
C TYR A 41 10.10 2.18 -6.96
N LEU A 42 10.27 2.42 -5.67
CA LEU A 42 11.52 2.17 -4.95
C LEU A 42 11.43 0.81 -4.25
N ASP A 43 12.39 -0.06 -4.49
CA ASP A 43 12.47 -1.39 -3.89
C ASP A 43 13.32 -1.34 -2.60
N LYS A 44 12.68 -1.43 -1.43
CA LYS A 44 13.40 -1.37 -0.15
C LYS A 44 14.34 -2.56 0.05
N LEU A 45 14.02 -3.73 -0.54
CA LEU A 45 14.86 -4.92 -0.47
C LEU A 45 16.13 -4.79 -1.32
N LYS A 46 16.16 -3.84 -2.25
CA LYS A 46 17.32 -3.53 -3.11
C LYS A 46 17.90 -2.15 -2.82
N GLY A 47 17.84 -1.71 -1.57
CA GLY A 47 18.43 -0.43 -1.16
C GLY A 47 17.76 0.78 -1.83
N PHE A 48 16.43 0.74 -1.97
CA PHE A 48 15.62 1.77 -2.64
C PHE A 48 15.98 1.94 -4.13
N ALA A 49 16.37 0.86 -4.82
CA ALA A 49 16.56 0.91 -6.27
C ALA A 49 15.25 1.28 -6.98
N ARG A 50 15.31 2.28 -7.88
CA ARG A 50 14.16 2.71 -8.67
C ARG A 50 13.97 1.77 -9.86
N THR A 51 12.77 1.19 -9.97
CA THR A 51 12.43 0.19 -11.00
C THR A 51 11.05 0.50 -11.58
N GLN A 52 10.83 0.17 -12.85
CA GLN A 52 9.52 0.28 -13.50
C GLN A 52 8.70 -1.00 -13.25
N GLN A 53 7.40 -0.85 -13.03
CA GLN A 53 6.46 -1.97 -12.92
C GLN A 53 5.78 -2.15 -14.28
N ASP A 54 6.24 -3.11 -15.08
CA ASP A 54 5.75 -3.25 -16.46
C ASP A 54 4.41 -3.98 -16.57
N ASP A 55 4.16 -4.94 -15.68
CA ASP A 55 2.96 -5.79 -15.67
C ASP A 55 2.30 -5.78 -14.28
N VAL A 56 1.21 -6.54 -14.12
CA VAL A 56 0.58 -6.82 -12.84
C VAL A 56 1.58 -7.33 -11.81
N ILE A 57 1.27 -7.16 -10.53
CA ILE A 57 2.11 -7.75 -9.47
C ILE A 57 1.56 -9.13 -9.12
N THR A 58 2.43 -10.13 -9.23
CA THR A 58 2.27 -11.45 -8.63
C THR A 58 3.28 -11.62 -7.50
N ILE A 59 2.89 -12.28 -6.40
CA ILE A 59 3.74 -12.45 -5.22
C ILE A 59 4.46 -13.80 -5.29
N ASN A 60 5.71 -13.80 -5.76
CA ASN A 60 6.56 -15.00 -5.89
C ASN A 60 7.77 -14.98 -4.93
N GLY A 61 7.74 -14.10 -3.93
CA GLY A 61 8.79 -13.90 -2.95
C GLY A 61 8.56 -12.61 -2.18
N ALA A 62 9.46 -12.29 -1.26
CA ALA A 62 9.37 -11.08 -0.45
C ALA A 62 9.29 -9.82 -1.33
N LEU A 63 8.45 -8.87 -0.94
CA LEU A 63 8.32 -7.57 -1.59
C LEU A 63 8.13 -6.47 -0.56
N ASP A 64 8.83 -5.36 -0.76
CA ASP A 64 8.66 -4.13 0.01
C ASP A 64 8.91 -2.95 -0.92
N ARG A 65 7.83 -2.43 -1.53
CA ARG A 65 7.92 -1.49 -2.65
C ARG A 65 7.06 -0.26 -2.38
N ILE A 66 7.63 0.93 -2.63
CA ILE A 66 6.90 2.20 -2.59
C ILE A 66 6.66 2.64 -4.04
N TYR A 67 5.41 2.62 -4.50
CA TYR A 67 4.99 3.09 -5.83
C TYR A 67 4.60 4.56 -5.78
N PHE A 68 4.99 5.34 -6.78
CA PHE A 68 4.76 6.79 -6.86
C PHE A 68 3.76 7.15 -7.96
N GLY A 69 3.13 8.33 -7.83
CA GLY A 69 2.16 8.82 -8.80
C GLY A 69 0.84 8.04 -8.75
N THR A 70 0.55 7.39 -7.63
CA THR A 70 -0.60 6.50 -7.47
C THR A 70 -1.69 7.20 -6.66
N SER A 71 -2.73 7.69 -7.32
CA SER A 71 -3.96 8.16 -6.66
C SER A 71 -5.19 7.31 -7.03
N HIS A 72 -5.01 6.37 -7.96
CA HIS A 72 -6.06 5.48 -8.41
C HIS A 72 -6.25 4.32 -7.43
N ALA A 73 -7.39 3.64 -7.57
CA ALA A 73 -7.69 2.46 -6.79
C ALA A 73 -6.78 1.29 -7.18
N ILE A 74 -6.40 0.49 -6.21
CA ILE A 74 -5.62 -0.74 -6.41
C ILE A 74 -6.58 -1.93 -6.31
N GLU A 75 -6.54 -2.80 -7.30
CA GLU A 75 -7.36 -4.01 -7.34
C GLU A 75 -6.54 -5.23 -6.96
N ILE A 76 -7.11 -6.10 -6.14
CA ILE A 76 -6.49 -7.34 -5.67
C ILE A 76 -7.46 -8.47 -5.97
N GLU A 77 -7.11 -9.28 -6.96
CA GLU A 77 -7.84 -10.47 -7.36
C GLU A 77 -7.34 -11.65 -6.51
N ASP A 78 -8.26 -12.27 -5.77
CA ASP A 78 -8.02 -13.36 -4.82
C ASP A 78 -8.89 -14.55 -5.25
N THR A 79 -8.35 -15.40 -6.12
CA THR A 79 -9.08 -16.50 -6.75
C THR A 79 -9.44 -17.59 -5.74
N GLU A 80 -8.60 -17.80 -4.72
CA GLU A 80 -8.85 -18.78 -3.65
C GLU A 80 -10.11 -18.45 -2.85
N PHE A 81 -10.41 -17.16 -2.64
CA PHE A 81 -11.64 -16.72 -2.01
C PHE A 81 -12.70 -16.20 -2.99
N ASN A 82 -12.50 -16.43 -4.29
CA ASN A 82 -13.40 -16.02 -5.37
C ASN A 82 -13.86 -14.55 -5.27
N ARG A 83 -12.92 -13.61 -5.04
CA ARG A 83 -13.26 -12.20 -4.82
C ARG A 83 -12.24 -11.23 -5.39
N LEU A 84 -12.69 -10.00 -5.59
CA LEU A 84 -11.87 -8.83 -5.86
C LEU A 84 -11.97 -7.88 -4.66
N ILE A 85 -10.83 -7.44 -4.15
CA ILE A 85 -10.72 -6.37 -3.15
C ILE A 85 -10.28 -5.11 -3.87
N LEU A 86 -10.99 -4.01 -3.66
CA LEU A 86 -10.62 -2.69 -4.16
C LEU A 86 -10.12 -1.83 -3.00
N VAL A 87 -8.94 -1.23 -3.18
CA VAL A 87 -8.31 -0.30 -2.23
C VAL A 87 -8.30 1.08 -2.85
N GLU A 88 -9.28 1.89 -2.49
CA GLU A 88 -9.36 3.30 -2.90
C GLU A 88 -8.61 4.17 -1.90
N LYS A 89 -7.91 5.20 -2.40
CA LYS A 89 -7.05 6.05 -1.59
C LYS A 89 -7.44 7.52 -1.70
N GLU A 90 -7.24 8.24 -0.60
CA GLU A 90 -7.43 9.70 -0.53
C GLU A 90 -6.21 10.34 0.12
N GLY A 91 -5.77 11.49 -0.39
CA GLY A 91 -4.71 12.30 0.21
C GLY A 91 -3.29 11.72 0.14
N SER A 92 -3.09 10.66 -0.67
CA SER A 92 -1.78 10.07 -0.96
C SER A 92 -1.48 10.02 -2.45
N HIS A 93 -0.21 10.20 -2.80
CA HIS A 93 0.30 9.97 -4.15
C HIS A 93 1.29 8.79 -4.20
N SER A 94 1.44 8.07 -3.08
CA SER A 94 2.22 6.86 -2.98
C SER A 94 1.41 5.67 -2.46
N THR A 95 1.79 4.46 -2.89
CA THR A 95 1.25 3.18 -2.42
C THR A 95 2.40 2.31 -1.95
N VAL A 96 2.32 1.72 -0.77
CA VAL A 96 3.20 0.59 -0.43
C VAL A 96 2.51 -0.71 -0.72
N VAL A 97 3.23 -1.63 -1.37
CA VAL A 97 2.85 -3.04 -1.42
C VAL A 97 3.91 -3.81 -0.66
N TRP A 98 3.49 -4.62 0.31
CA TRP A 98 4.40 -5.39 1.15
C TRP A 98 3.89 -6.81 1.42
N ASN A 99 4.81 -7.76 1.37
CA ASN A 99 4.65 -9.12 1.86
C ASN A 99 6.04 -9.65 2.28
N PRO A 100 6.19 -10.20 3.50
CA PRO A 100 7.51 -10.63 4.00
C PRO A 100 7.97 -11.97 3.42
N ASP A 101 7.07 -12.73 2.78
CA ASP A 101 7.29 -14.10 2.35
C ASP A 101 7.85 -14.96 3.52
N GLU A 102 9.02 -15.58 3.37
CA GLU A 102 9.63 -16.38 4.43
C GLU A 102 10.33 -15.53 5.52
N ASN A 103 10.60 -14.25 5.25
CA ASN A 103 11.31 -13.34 6.17
C ASN A 103 10.34 -12.66 7.15
N VAL A 104 9.61 -13.48 7.89
CA VAL A 104 8.49 -13.04 8.73
C VAL A 104 8.97 -12.27 9.97
N PRO A 105 8.43 -11.06 10.26
CA PRO A 105 8.85 -10.27 11.40
C PRO A 105 8.47 -10.92 12.74
N ALA A 106 9.18 -10.54 13.80
CA ALA A 106 8.87 -11.01 15.15
C ALA A 106 7.41 -10.66 15.52
N GLY A 107 6.61 -11.68 15.81
CA GLY A 107 5.19 -11.54 16.14
C GLY A 107 4.21 -11.96 15.04
N MET A 108 4.69 -12.28 13.85
CA MET A 108 3.90 -12.94 12.80
C MET A 108 4.35 -14.39 12.67
N ARG A 109 3.41 -15.31 12.50
CA ARG A 109 3.73 -16.72 12.28
C ARG A 109 4.15 -16.96 10.83
N PRO A 110 5.06 -17.92 10.55
CA PRO A 110 5.49 -18.20 9.18
C PRO A 110 4.35 -18.48 8.19
N ASP A 111 3.27 -19.11 8.64
CA ASP A 111 2.09 -19.41 7.83
C ASP A 111 1.21 -18.18 7.53
N GLU A 112 1.26 -17.16 8.38
CA GLU A 112 0.42 -15.95 8.23
C GLU A 112 0.85 -15.09 7.03
N SER A 113 2.14 -15.06 6.68
CA SER A 113 2.63 -14.28 5.54
C SER A 113 2.02 -14.74 4.21
N ARG A 114 1.70 -16.03 4.08
CA ARG A 114 1.05 -16.58 2.88
C ARG A 114 -0.42 -16.16 2.74
N HIS A 115 -1.04 -15.72 3.83
CA HIS A 115 -2.47 -15.38 3.87
C HIS A 115 -2.73 -13.88 4.01
N MET A 116 -1.72 -13.05 3.72
CA MET A 116 -1.83 -11.60 3.82
C MET A 116 -1.07 -10.88 2.72
N VAL A 117 -1.53 -9.68 2.36
CA VAL A 117 -0.74 -8.70 1.63
C VAL A 117 -1.05 -7.31 2.18
N CYS A 118 -0.03 -6.47 2.30
CA CYS A 118 -0.23 -5.07 2.59
C CYS A 118 -0.36 -4.28 1.30
N VAL A 119 -1.44 -3.49 1.21
CA VAL A 119 -1.62 -2.45 0.19
C VAL A 119 -2.03 -1.17 0.91
N GLU A 120 -1.10 -0.23 0.97
CA GLU A 120 -1.14 0.85 1.94
C GLU A 120 -1.29 2.20 1.24
N ALA A 121 -2.23 3.02 1.71
CA ALA A 121 -2.25 4.43 1.35
C ALA A 121 -1.18 5.15 2.19
N VAL A 122 -0.20 5.77 1.54
CA VAL A 122 0.92 6.40 2.23
C VAL A 122 1.36 7.72 1.57
N ASN A 123 1.84 8.65 2.39
CA ASN A 123 2.77 9.70 1.98
C ASN A 123 4.15 9.26 2.49
N ALA A 124 4.98 8.72 1.60
CA ALA A 124 6.27 8.12 1.93
C ALA A 124 7.36 8.48 0.91
N ALA A 125 8.62 8.40 1.36
CA ALA A 125 9.80 8.83 0.60
C ALA A 125 9.62 10.28 0.11
N ASP A 126 9.60 10.50 -1.21
CA ASP A 126 9.48 11.84 -1.79
C ASP A 126 8.05 12.43 -1.69
N ASP A 127 7.04 11.60 -1.38
CA ASP A 127 5.67 12.08 -1.11
C ASP A 127 5.57 12.53 0.35
N THR A 128 5.94 13.78 0.61
CA THR A 128 5.80 14.43 1.93
C THR A 128 4.69 15.47 1.91
N VAL A 129 3.99 15.63 3.04
CA VAL A 129 2.87 16.56 3.15
C VAL A 129 3.22 17.70 4.10
N SER A 130 3.21 18.93 3.60
CA SER A 130 3.32 20.13 4.43
C SER A 130 1.96 20.56 4.98
N ILE A 131 1.90 20.89 6.27
CA ILE A 131 0.70 21.31 6.99
C ILE A 131 0.94 22.70 7.58
N ALA A 132 0.30 23.71 6.97
CA ALA A 132 0.34 25.09 7.46
C ALA A 132 -0.39 25.23 8.82
N PRO A 133 -0.11 26.30 9.59
CA PRO A 133 -0.83 26.60 10.84
C PRO A 133 -2.35 26.60 10.65
N GLY A 134 -3.07 25.89 11.52
CA GLY A 134 -4.53 25.74 11.46
C GLY A 134 -5.06 24.85 10.34
N ALA A 135 -4.21 24.36 9.43
CA ALA A 135 -4.62 23.50 8.33
C ALA A 135 -4.75 22.04 8.78
N ARG A 136 -5.52 21.28 7.99
CA ARG A 136 -5.71 19.83 8.15
C ARG A 136 -5.29 19.09 6.91
N LYS A 137 -4.80 17.87 7.09
CA LYS A 137 -4.54 16.90 6.03
C LYS A 137 -5.25 15.60 6.36
N ILE A 138 -5.82 15.00 5.33
CA ILE A 138 -6.56 13.75 5.42
C ILE A 138 -5.78 12.71 4.61
N LEU A 139 -5.60 11.53 5.19
CA LEU A 139 -5.18 10.32 4.50
C LEU A 139 -6.31 9.31 4.64
N GLY A 140 -6.80 8.75 3.54
CA GLY A 140 -7.95 7.86 3.54
C GLY A 140 -7.69 6.56 2.79
N THR A 141 -8.30 5.49 3.28
CA THR A 141 -8.43 4.21 2.60
C THR A 141 -9.88 3.75 2.67
N THR A 142 -10.49 3.48 1.52
CA THR A 142 -11.79 2.79 1.43
C THR A 142 -11.56 1.41 0.85
N LEU A 143 -12.10 0.39 1.53
CA LEU A 143 -12.02 -1.00 1.11
C LEU A 143 -13.41 -1.46 0.67
N SER A 144 -13.50 -2.03 -0.52
CA SER A 144 -14.70 -2.71 -0.98
C SER A 144 -14.35 -4.10 -1.52
N VAL A 145 -15.31 -5.01 -1.43
CA VAL A 145 -15.13 -6.42 -1.86
C VAL A 145 -16.31 -6.81 -2.74
N ARG A 146 -16.02 -7.47 -3.87
CA ARG A 146 -17.03 -8.10 -4.72
C ARG A 146 -16.62 -9.52 -5.07
N GLN A 147 -17.59 -10.39 -5.35
CA GLN A 147 -17.32 -11.74 -5.83
C GLN A 147 -16.80 -11.71 -7.27
N LEU A 148 -15.94 -12.66 -7.61
CA LEU A 148 -15.65 -13.00 -9.01
C LEU A 148 -16.83 -13.83 -9.54
N GLY A 149 -17.23 -13.57 -10.78
CA GLY A 149 -18.45 -14.09 -11.39
C GLY A 149 -18.45 -15.59 -11.65
#